data_AF-A0A7Y8NXU6-F1
#
_entry.id   AF-A0A7Y8NXU6-F1
#
_cell.length_a   1.000
_cell.length_b   1.000
_cell.length_c   1.000
_cell.angle_alpha   90.00
_cell.angle_beta   90.00
_cell.angle_gamma   90.00
#
_symmetry.space_group_name_H-M   'P 1'
#
loop_
_entity.id
_entity.type
_entity.pdbx_description
1 polymer ?
#
loop_
_entity_poly.entity_id
_entity_poly.type
_entity_poly.pdbx_seq_one_letter_code
_entity_poly.pdbx_strand_id
1 'polypeptide(L)'
;MKLDKTESGAAFLYEWAGFFYERPDQNIVERVKAIISNGDPEDYNELVCNTFVLWFEEKYDEAVEKATLAIPLYPDLWGAFFWQGLGLAYLQLDEEAIAAIRRALELKLPPGLLAPLRWLAQDRPEFYRQYAAPLLEEYKL
;
A
#
# COMPACT_ATOMS: atom_id res chain seq x y z
N MET A 1 -13.72 4.98 -25.26
CA MET A 1 -14.35 5.44 -24.02
C MET A 1 -13.21 5.65 -23.02
N LYS A 2 -12.81 6.90 -22.76
CA LYS A 2 -11.74 7.19 -21.81
C LYS A 2 -12.35 6.99 -20.42
N LEU A 3 -11.91 5.97 -19.70
CA LEU A 3 -12.20 5.82 -18.27
C LEU A 3 -11.78 7.13 -17.58
N ASP A 4 -12.70 7.71 -16.81
CA ASP A 4 -12.43 8.93 -16.07
C ASP A 4 -11.34 8.62 -15.03
N LYS A 5 -10.33 9.47 -14.89
CA LYS A 5 -9.14 9.20 -14.06
C LYS A 5 -9.49 9.02 -12.58
N THR A 6 -10.65 9.52 -12.17
CA THR A 6 -11.28 9.32 -10.86
C THR A 6 -11.83 7.91 -10.63
N GLU A 7 -12.25 7.20 -11.68
CA GLU A 7 -12.81 5.84 -11.56
C GLU A 7 -11.72 4.82 -11.23
N SER A 8 -10.52 4.94 -11.80
CA SER A 8 -9.40 4.02 -11.55
C SER A 8 -8.88 4.10 -10.11
N GLY A 9 -8.78 5.31 -9.54
CA GLY A 9 -8.38 5.49 -8.14
C GLY A 9 -9.43 4.97 -7.17
N ALA A 10 -10.72 5.19 -7.46
CA ALA A 10 -11.82 4.62 -6.68
C ALA A 10 -11.85 3.08 -6.75
N ALA A 11 -11.55 2.51 -7.92
CA ALA A 11 -11.53 1.06 -8.11
C ALA A 11 -10.42 0.38 -7.28
N PHE A 12 -9.19 0.91 -7.30
CA PHE A 12 -8.12 0.34 -6.47
C PHE A 12 -8.35 0.54 -4.98
N LEU A 13 -8.87 1.71 -4.56
CA LEU A 13 -9.27 1.95 -3.18
C LEU A 13 -10.36 0.97 -2.70
N TYR A 14 -11.29 0.61 -3.58
CA TYR A 14 -12.32 -0.39 -3.29
C TYR A 14 -11.73 -1.80 -3.12
N GLU A 15 -10.82 -2.20 -4.00
CA GLU A 15 -10.09 -3.48 -3.87
C GLU A 15 -9.28 -3.52 -2.57
N TRP A 16 -8.59 -2.42 -2.22
CA TRP A 16 -7.85 -2.31 -0.97
C TRP A 16 -8.78 -2.36 0.26
N ALA A 17 -9.95 -1.72 0.22
CA ALA A 17 -10.95 -1.90 1.26
C ALA A 17 -11.45 -3.36 1.38
N GLY A 18 -11.30 -4.19 0.36
CA GLY A 18 -11.52 -5.63 0.43
C GLY A 18 -10.50 -6.37 1.30
N PHE A 19 -9.29 -5.82 1.48
CA PHE A 19 -8.18 -6.46 2.22
C PHE A 19 -8.44 -6.62 3.72
N PHE A 20 -9.47 -5.96 4.24
CA PHE A 20 -9.97 -6.21 5.58
C PHE A 20 -10.40 -7.66 5.79
N TYR A 21 -10.97 -8.27 4.76
CA TYR A 21 -11.59 -9.57 4.85
C TYR A 21 -10.60 -10.68 4.46
N GLU A 22 -9.84 -10.47 3.39
CA GLU A 22 -8.97 -11.50 2.82
C GLU A 22 -7.67 -10.91 2.27
N ARG A 23 -6.59 -11.69 2.31
CA ARG A 23 -5.34 -11.35 1.60
C ARG A 23 -5.63 -11.28 0.10
N PRO A 24 -5.01 -10.37 -0.65
CA PRO A 24 -5.12 -10.36 -2.10
C PRO A 24 -4.68 -11.70 -2.68
N ASP A 25 -5.33 -12.11 -3.76
CA ASP A 25 -4.98 -13.27 -4.57
C ASP A 25 -4.53 -12.84 -5.97
N GLN A 26 -4.17 -13.82 -6.80
CA GLN A 26 -3.77 -13.54 -8.19
C GLN A 26 -4.89 -12.84 -8.98
N ASN A 27 -6.17 -13.10 -8.69
CA ASN A 27 -7.28 -12.49 -9.43
C ASN A 27 -7.35 -10.99 -9.18
N ILE A 28 -7.17 -10.53 -7.93
CA ILE A 28 -7.08 -9.10 -7.61
C ILE A 28 -5.91 -8.48 -8.37
N VAL A 29 -4.75 -9.13 -8.37
CA VAL A 29 -3.54 -8.61 -9.03
C VAL A 29 -3.72 -8.50 -10.54
N GLU A 30 -4.32 -9.49 -11.20
CA GLU A 30 -4.62 -9.41 -12.63
C GLU A 30 -5.63 -8.29 -12.95
N ARG A 31 -6.63 -8.05 -12.09
CA ARG A 31 -7.53 -6.89 -12.24
C ARG A 31 -6.76 -5.57 -12.11
N VAL A 32 -5.88 -5.45 -11.13
CA VAL A 32 -5.06 -4.25 -10.95
C VAL A 32 -4.10 -4.05 -12.13
N LYS A 33 -3.45 -5.11 -12.64
CA LYS A 33 -2.62 -5.07 -13.85
C LYS A 33 -3.38 -4.56 -15.08
N ALA A 34 -4.64 -4.97 -15.24
CA ALA A 34 -5.49 -4.48 -16.33
C ALA A 34 -5.82 -2.99 -16.21
N ILE A 35 -5.96 -2.46 -14.99
CA ILE A 35 -6.16 -1.03 -14.73
C ILE A 35 -4.92 -0.23 -15.19
N ILE A 36 -3.73 -0.70 -14.82
CA ILE A 36 -2.48 0.05 -15.04
C ILE A 36 -1.95 0.01 -16.48
N SER A 37 -2.31 -1.04 -17.25
CA SER A 37 -1.85 -1.22 -18.64
C SER A 37 -2.26 -0.11 -19.62
N ASN A 38 -3.19 0.76 -19.22
CA ASN A 38 -3.71 1.87 -20.03
C ASN A 38 -3.50 3.24 -19.38
N GLY A 39 -2.73 3.30 -18.29
CA GLY A 39 -2.51 4.48 -17.46
C GLY A 39 -1.39 5.39 -17.95
N ASP A 40 -1.27 6.54 -17.30
CA ASP A 40 -0.11 7.42 -17.39
C ASP A 40 0.88 6.97 -16.30
N PRO A 41 2.14 6.60 -16.64
CA PRO A 41 3.13 6.05 -15.70
C PRO A 41 3.47 6.96 -14.52
N GLU A 42 3.17 8.26 -14.62
CA GLU A 42 3.36 9.25 -13.56
C GLU A 42 2.05 9.58 -12.80
N ASP A 43 0.90 9.00 -13.19
CA ASP A 43 -0.35 9.13 -12.45
C ASP A 43 -0.21 8.50 -11.06
N TYR A 44 -0.76 9.16 -10.04
CA TYR A 44 -0.67 8.69 -8.67
C TYR A 44 -1.22 7.26 -8.49
N ASN A 45 -2.37 6.96 -9.10
CA ASN A 45 -2.99 5.64 -8.95
C ASN A 45 -2.15 4.58 -9.66
N GLU A 46 -1.59 4.91 -10.82
CA GLU A 46 -0.67 4.03 -11.55
C GLU A 46 0.55 3.67 -10.69
N LEU A 47 1.18 4.67 -10.07
CA LEU A 47 2.35 4.47 -9.21
C LEU A 47 2.02 3.62 -7.99
N VAL A 48 0.90 3.88 -7.33
CA VAL A 48 0.45 3.13 -6.14
C VAL A 48 0.04 1.70 -6.50
N CYS A 49 -0.73 1.50 -7.57
CA CYS A 49 -1.12 0.18 -8.07
C CYS A 49 0.09 -0.66 -8.48
N ASN A 50 1.05 -0.06 -9.20
CA ASN A 50 2.30 -0.74 -9.55
C ASN A 50 3.10 -1.15 -8.31
N THR A 51 3.16 -0.27 -7.30
CA THR A 51 3.81 -0.59 -6.02
C THR A 51 3.16 -1.81 -5.37
N PHE A 52 1.83 -1.87 -5.31
CA PHE A 52 1.10 -3.03 -4.80
C PHE A 52 1.39 -4.31 -5.58
N VAL A 53 1.38 -4.25 -6.92
CA VAL A 53 1.67 -5.41 -7.78
C VAL A 53 3.09 -5.93 -7.52
N LEU A 54 4.08 -5.04 -7.43
CA LEU A 54 5.46 -5.40 -7.12
C LEU A 54 5.58 -6.03 -5.73
N TRP A 55 4.90 -5.46 -4.73
CA TRP A 55 4.85 -6.01 -3.38
C TRP A 55 4.22 -7.41 -3.36
N PHE A 56 3.12 -7.61 -4.09
CA PHE A 56 2.45 -8.92 -4.18
C PHE A 56 3.33 -9.97 -4.86
N GLU A 57 4.12 -9.57 -5.85
CA GLU A 57 5.14 -10.41 -6.49
C GLU A 57 6.41 -10.61 -5.63
N GLU A 58 6.37 -10.19 -4.36
CA GLU A 58 7.47 -10.25 -3.39
C GLU A 58 8.74 -9.47 -3.82
N LYS A 59 8.60 -8.55 -4.78
CA LYS A 59 9.68 -7.65 -5.24
C LYS A 59 9.72 -6.40 -4.37
N TYR A 60 10.00 -6.59 -3.09
CA TYR A 60 9.86 -5.52 -2.09
C TYR A 60 10.80 -4.33 -2.36
N ASP A 61 12.02 -4.56 -2.84
CA ASP A 61 12.94 -3.47 -3.21
C ASP A 61 12.38 -2.60 -4.33
N GLU A 62 11.89 -3.21 -5.41
CA GLU A 62 11.27 -2.51 -6.54
C GLU A 62 10.00 -1.78 -6.11
N ALA A 63 9.19 -2.38 -5.23
CA ALA A 63 8.01 -1.74 -4.67
C ALA A 63 8.38 -0.48 -3.88
N VAL A 64 9.38 -0.57 -2.99
CA VAL A 64 9.86 0.58 -2.22
C VAL A 64 10.41 1.68 -3.14
N GLU A 65 11.18 1.32 -4.18
CA GLU A 65 11.67 2.28 -5.17
C GLU A 65 10.51 2.99 -5.86
N LYS A 66 9.51 2.24 -6.36
CA LYS A 66 8.35 2.79 -7.05
C LYS A 66 7.53 3.72 -6.15
N ALA A 67 7.31 3.34 -4.89
CA ALA A 67 6.65 4.19 -3.90
C ALA A 67 7.44 5.46 -3.62
N THR A 68 8.77 5.34 -3.52
CA THR A 68 9.69 6.46 -3.26
C THR A 68 9.69 7.48 -4.39
N LEU A 69 9.55 7.03 -5.64
CA LEU A 69 9.38 7.91 -6.81
C LEU A 69 8.05 8.67 -6.79
N ALA A 70 7.00 8.10 -6.20
CA ALA A 70 5.68 8.74 -6.13
C ALA A 70 5.60 9.86 -5.08
N ILE A 71 6.36 9.74 -3.99
CA ILE A 71 6.36 10.71 -2.87
C ILE A 71 6.66 12.16 -3.31
N PRO A 72 7.72 12.47 -4.09
CA PRO A 72 7.99 13.85 -4.50
C PRO A 72 6.95 14.40 -5.49
N LEU A 73 6.29 13.53 -6.27
CA LEU A 73 5.23 13.92 -7.20
C LEU A 73 3.91 14.21 -6.47
N TYR A 74 3.63 13.48 -5.39
CA TYR A 74 2.38 13.54 -4.64
C TYR A 74 2.61 13.52 -3.11
N PRO A 75 3.28 14.55 -2.55
CA PRO A 75 3.76 14.54 -1.16
C PRO A 75 2.65 14.59 -0.11
N ASP A 76 1.45 15.01 -0.51
CA ASP A 76 0.29 15.17 0.36
C ASP A 76 -0.65 13.96 0.34
N LEU A 77 -0.30 12.90 -0.41
CA LEU A 77 -1.12 11.69 -0.52
C LEU A 77 -0.49 10.53 0.26
N TRP A 78 -1.29 9.93 1.13
CA TRP A 78 -0.84 8.92 2.10
C TRP A 78 -0.44 7.56 1.48
N GLY A 79 -1.00 7.19 0.32
CA GLY A 79 -0.88 5.84 -0.24
C GLY A 79 0.55 5.43 -0.58
N ALA A 80 1.35 6.32 -1.16
CA ALA A 80 2.75 6.04 -1.47
C ALA A 80 3.56 5.77 -0.19
N PHE A 81 3.37 6.58 0.86
CA PHE A 81 4.01 6.38 2.16
C PHE A 81 3.59 5.06 2.82
N PHE A 82 2.31 4.69 2.74
CA PHE A 82 1.85 3.43 3.31
C PHE A 82 2.50 2.23 2.62
N TRP A 83 2.47 2.18 1.28
CA TRP A 83 3.05 1.06 0.55
C TRP A 83 4.57 1.02 0.65
N GLN A 84 5.23 2.18 0.71
CA GLN A 84 6.65 2.26 1.04
C GLN A 84 6.92 1.61 2.42
N GLY A 85 6.16 2.01 3.44
CA GLY A 85 6.31 1.48 4.80
C GLY A 85 6.04 -0.02 4.89
N LEU A 86 5.03 -0.52 4.18
CA LEU A 86 4.76 -1.96 4.11
C LEU A 86 5.93 -2.70 3.45
N GLY A 87 6.41 -2.24 2.29
CA GLY A 87 7.57 -2.83 1.61
C GLY A 87 8.84 -2.84 2.48
N LEU A 88 9.14 -1.73 3.15
CA LEU A 88 10.27 -1.60 4.08
C LEU A 88 10.17 -2.60 5.25
N ALA A 89 8.96 -2.88 5.76
CA ALA A 89 8.76 -3.88 6.81
C ALA A 89 9.13 -5.31 6.35
N TYR A 90 8.86 -5.65 5.07
CA TYR A 90 9.29 -6.91 4.48
C TYR A 90 10.79 -6.96 4.20
N LEU A 91 11.41 -5.81 3.92
CA LEU A 91 12.87 -5.65 3.82
C LEU A 91 13.58 -5.60 5.18
N GLN A 92 12.84 -5.69 6.29
CA GLN A 92 13.36 -5.63 7.66
C GLN A 92 14.00 -4.29 8.05
N LEU A 93 13.62 -3.22 7.36
CA LEU A 93 14.00 -1.84 7.65
C LEU A 93 12.94 -1.24 8.59
N ASP A 94 12.92 -1.75 9.82
CA ASP A 94 11.78 -1.59 10.73
C ASP A 94 11.56 -0.12 11.16
N GLU A 95 12.61 0.68 11.34
CA GLU A 95 12.52 2.09 11.74
C GLU A 95 11.96 2.97 10.61
N GLU A 96 12.45 2.77 9.40
CA GLU A 96 11.99 3.45 8.21
C GLU A 96 10.56 3.05 7.86
N ALA A 97 10.23 1.76 8.02
CA ALA A 97 8.89 1.23 7.81
C ALA A 97 7.85 1.91 8.70
N ILE A 98 8.10 1.98 10.01
CA ILE A 98 7.16 2.60 10.95
C ILE A 98 7.08 4.11 10.76
N ALA A 99 8.20 4.77 10.40
CA ALA A 99 8.19 6.20 10.07
C ALA A 99 7.30 6.50 8.85
N ALA A 100 7.41 5.70 7.79
CA ALA A 100 6.59 5.85 6.59
C ALA A 100 5.09 5.56 6.86
N ILE A 101 4.77 4.52 7.64
CA ILE A 101 3.39 4.22 8.05
C ILE A 101 2.79 5.37 8.88
N ARG A 102 3.54 5.92 9.83
CA ARG A 102 3.10 7.08 10.63
C ARG A 102 2.88 8.30 9.75
N ARG A 103 3.74 8.53 8.76
CA ARG A 103 3.56 9.62 7.79
C ARG A 103 2.27 9.47 6.98
N ALA A 104 1.93 8.25 6.56
CA ALA A 104 0.65 7.99 5.90
C ALA A 104 -0.55 8.35 6.80
N LEU A 105 -0.49 8.02 8.10
CA LEU A 105 -1.52 8.39 9.08
C LEU A 105 -1.63 9.92 9.29
N GLU A 106 -0.52 10.63 9.36
CA GLU A 106 -0.51 12.11 9.41
C GLU A 106 -1.21 12.72 8.20
N LEU A 107 -1.01 12.12 7.02
CA LEU A 107 -1.64 12.45 5.75
C LEU A 107 -3.07 11.91 5.61
N LYS A 108 -3.71 11.55 6.73
CA LYS A 108 -5.12 11.14 6.81
C LYS A 108 -5.43 9.84 6.07
N LEU A 109 -4.50 8.89 6.07
CA LEU A 109 -4.81 7.50 5.74
C LEU A 109 -6.08 7.05 6.49
N PRO A 110 -7.15 6.65 5.78
CA PRO A 110 -8.32 6.08 6.41
C PRO A 110 -7.89 4.85 7.23
N PRO A 111 -8.13 4.82 8.56
CA PRO A 111 -7.56 3.78 9.42
C PRO A 111 -7.87 2.37 8.94
N GLY A 112 -9.06 2.16 8.39
CA GLY A 112 -9.46 0.90 7.78
C GLY A 112 -8.44 0.27 6.81
N LEU A 113 -7.77 1.10 6.02
CA LEU A 113 -6.79 0.63 5.05
C LEU A 113 -5.45 0.22 5.68
N LEU A 114 -5.33 0.25 7.02
CA LEU A 114 -4.26 -0.39 7.78
C LEU A 114 -4.39 -1.92 7.83
N ALA A 115 -5.51 -2.50 7.38
CA ALA A 115 -5.73 -3.95 7.39
C ALA A 115 -4.55 -4.80 6.86
N PRO A 116 -3.80 -4.40 5.80
CA PRO A 116 -2.61 -5.11 5.35
C PRO A 116 -1.53 -5.32 6.42
N LEU A 117 -1.44 -4.47 7.43
CA LEU A 117 -0.47 -4.64 8.52
C LEU A 117 -0.69 -5.95 9.31
N ARG A 118 -1.88 -6.55 9.23
CA ARG A 118 -2.19 -7.86 9.83
C ARG A 118 -1.42 -9.01 9.19
N TRP A 119 -1.03 -8.88 7.93
CA TRP A 119 -0.28 -9.93 7.24
C TRP A 119 1.10 -10.14 7.86
N LEU A 120 1.68 -9.06 8.40
CA LEU A 120 2.95 -9.10 9.11
C LEU A 120 2.87 -9.94 10.39
N ALA A 121 1.68 -10.24 10.94
CA ALA A 121 1.57 -11.15 12.07
C ALA A 121 2.11 -12.55 11.74
N GLN A 122 1.93 -13.00 10.50
CA GLN A 122 2.47 -14.25 10.00
C GLN A 122 3.90 -14.06 9.45
N ASP A 123 4.13 -13.02 8.66
CA ASP A 123 5.36 -12.92 7.88
C ASP A 123 6.53 -12.26 8.66
N ARG A 124 6.21 -11.37 9.60
CA ARG A 124 7.15 -10.57 10.39
C ARG A 124 6.64 -10.41 11.85
N PRO A 125 6.51 -11.49 12.62
CA PRO A 125 5.78 -11.49 13.90
C PRO A 125 6.37 -10.56 14.96
N GLU A 126 7.68 -10.31 14.94
CA GLU A 126 8.34 -9.33 15.81
C GLU A 126 7.91 -7.90 15.47
N PHE A 127 8.05 -7.51 14.19
CA PHE A 127 7.59 -6.20 13.71
C PHE A 127 6.10 -6.00 14.01
N TYR A 128 5.29 -7.04 13.76
CA TYR A 128 3.87 -6.97 14.02
C TYR A 128 3.58 -6.68 15.49
N ARG A 129 4.15 -7.46 16.41
CA ARG A 129 3.93 -7.27 17.86
C ARG A 129 4.41 -5.91 18.35
N GLN A 130 5.54 -5.44 17.84
CA GLN A 130 6.16 -4.21 18.32
C GLN A 130 5.51 -2.95 17.74
N TYR A 131 5.11 -2.97 16.46
CA TYR A 131 4.69 -1.77 15.73
C TYR A 131 3.28 -1.84 15.17
N ALA A 132 2.92 -2.93 14.48
CA ALA A 132 1.63 -3.01 13.79
C ALA A 132 0.45 -3.23 14.74
N ALA A 133 0.56 -4.17 15.69
CA ALA A 133 -0.51 -4.50 16.63
C ALA A 133 -0.95 -3.30 17.49
N PRO A 134 -0.03 -2.50 18.08
CA PRO A 134 -0.42 -1.29 18.80
C PRO A 134 -1.17 -0.27 17.93
N LEU A 135 -0.75 -0.10 16.66
CA LEU A 135 -1.46 0.79 15.73
C LEU A 135 -2.86 0.26 15.42
N LEU A 136 -3.00 -1.03 15.11
CA LEU A 136 -4.31 -1.62 14.81
C LEU A 136 -5.27 -1.51 16.02
N GLU A 137 -4.75 -1.70 17.24
CA GLU A 137 -5.53 -1.53 18.47
C GLU A 137 -5.96 -0.07 18.69
N GLU A 138 -5.05 0.90 18.48
CA GLU A 138 -5.34 2.33 18.59
C GLU A 138 -6.54 2.74 17.70
N TYR A 139 -6.60 2.17 16.50
CA TYR A 139 -7.66 2.44 15.53
C TYR A 139 -8.85 1.46 15.58
N LYS A 140 -8.87 0.54 16.57
CA LYS A 140 -9.93 -0.45 16.80
C LYS A 140 -10.21 -1.37 15.61
N LEU A 141 -9.15 -1.82 14.94
CA LEU A 141 -9.22 -2.66 13.76
C LEU A 141 -8.95 -4.10 14.10
#